data_AF-A0AAD7SM45-F1
#
_entry.id   AF-A0AAD7SM45-F1
#
_cell.length_a   1.000
_cell.length_b   1.000
_cell.length_c   1.000
_cell.angle_alpha   90.00
_cell.angle_beta   90.00
_cell.angle_gamma   90.00
#
_symmetry.space_group_name_H-M   'P 1'
#
loop_
_entity.id
_entity.type
_entity.pdbx_description
1 polymer ?
#
loop_
_entity_poly.entity_id
_entity_poly.type
_entity_poly.pdbx_seq_one_letter_code
_entity_poly.pdbx_strand_id
1 'polypeptide(L)'
;MPKIKPETKVLIIKNLKSKSPAEVADIFNVSKRQVERIRKRYQETGDVHDRPSVAGNSKFPMAVKQSSSGEQSGRYSASPRS
;
A
#
# COMPACT_ATOMS: atom_id res chain seq x y z
N MET A 1 -23.20 1.65 5.68
CA MET A 1 -22.75 0.81 4.54
C MET A 1 -22.63 -0.63 5.01
N PRO A 2 -23.21 -1.63 4.32
CA PRO A 2 -23.00 -3.02 4.65
C PRO A 2 -21.50 -3.34 4.56
N LYS A 3 -20.95 -3.89 5.65
CA LYS A 3 -19.53 -4.23 5.76
C LYS A 3 -19.31 -5.57 5.07
N ILE A 4 -18.82 -5.54 3.82
CA ILE A 4 -18.37 -6.74 3.11
C ILE A 4 -17.19 -7.32 3.88
N LYS A 5 -17.26 -8.62 4.22
CA LYS A 5 -16.18 -9.32 4.92
C LYS A 5 -14.88 -9.25 4.09
N PRO A 6 -13.71 -9.10 4.73
CA PRO A 6 -12.43 -9.03 4.00
C PRO A 6 -12.18 -10.25 3.11
N GLU A 7 -12.55 -11.45 3.57
CA GLU A 7 -12.49 -12.70 2.80
C GLU A 7 -13.28 -12.61 1.49
N THR A 8 -14.50 -12.05 1.53
CA THR A 8 -15.34 -11.84 0.36
C THR A 8 -14.71 -10.88 -0.64
N LYS A 9 -13.99 -9.85 -0.17
CA LYS A 9 -13.27 -8.92 -1.06
C LYS A 9 -12.13 -9.60 -1.81
N VAL A 10 -11.40 -10.51 -1.15
CA VAL A 10 -10.36 -11.32 -1.79
C VAL A 10 -10.98 -12.19 -2.89
N LEU A 11 -12.12 -12.83 -2.61
CA LEU A 11 -12.86 -13.64 -3.57
C LEU A 11 -13.36 -12.82 -4.77
N ILE A 12 -13.84 -11.58 -4.53
CA ILE A 12 -14.23 -10.64 -5.59
C ILE A 12 -13.05 -10.33 -6.51
N ILE A 13 -11.88 -9.96 -5.96
CA ILE A 13 -10.67 -9.69 -6.76
C ILE A 13 -10.24 -10.91 -7.57
N LYS A 14 -10.26 -12.11 -6.97
CA LYS A 14 -9.93 -13.36 -7.67
C LYS A 14 -10.87 -13.60 -8.86
N ASN A 15 -12.18 -13.42 -8.69
CA ASN A 15 -13.15 -13.62 -9.75
C ASN A 15 -13.08 -12.54 -10.84
N LEU A 16 -12.72 -11.29 -10.49
CA LEU A 16 -12.53 -10.19 -11.46
C LEU A 16 -11.38 -10.42 -12.45
N LYS A 17 -10.52 -11.42 -12.24
CA LYS A 17 -9.50 -11.82 -13.22
C LYS A 17 -10.09 -12.56 -14.43
N SER A 18 -11.24 -13.19 -14.25
CA SER A 18 -11.84 -14.09 -15.25
C SER A 18 -13.26 -13.73 -15.63
N LYS A 19 -13.95 -12.93 -14.80
CA LYS A 19 -15.36 -12.56 -14.97
C LYS A 19 -15.54 -11.05 -15.00
N SER A 20 -16.64 -10.61 -15.60
CA SER A 20 -17.01 -9.19 -15.65
C SER A 20 -17.47 -8.67 -14.28
N PRO A 21 -17.36 -7.35 -14.01
CA PRO A 21 -17.83 -6.76 -12.75
C PRO A 21 -19.32 -6.94 -12.48
N ALA A 22 -20.14 -7.10 -13.53
CA ALA A 22 -21.57 -7.36 -13.43
C ALA A 22 -21.82 -8.79 -12.90
N GLU A 23 -21.20 -9.79 -13.51
CA GLU A 23 -21.33 -11.19 -13.04
C GLU A 23 -20.82 -11.36 -11.61
N VAL A 24 -19.72 -10.69 -11.25
CA VAL A 24 -19.20 -10.72 -9.88
C VAL A 24 -20.16 -10.03 -8.90
N ALA A 25 -20.82 -8.95 -9.31
CA ALA A 25 -21.83 -8.28 -8.49
C ALA A 25 -23.00 -9.23 -8.17
N ASP A 26 -23.46 -9.99 -9.18
CA ASP A 26 -24.55 -10.95 -9.05
C ASP A 26 -24.16 -12.14 -8.16
N ILE A 27 -22.96 -12.71 -8.35
CA ILE A 27 -22.47 -13.86 -7.55
C ILE A 27 -22.37 -13.51 -6.06
N PHE A 28 -21.85 -12.33 -5.74
CA PHE A 28 -21.61 -11.92 -4.35
C PHE A 28 -22.77 -11.11 -3.75
N ASN A 29 -23.86 -10.92 -4.50
CA ASN A 29 -25.02 -10.14 -4.08
C ASN A 29 -24.64 -8.72 -3.60
N VAL A 30 -23.68 -8.09 -4.29
CA VAL A 30 -23.17 -6.75 -4.00
C VAL A 30 -23.43 -5.81 -5.17
N SER A 31 -23.41 -4.50 -4.93
CA SER A 31 -23.54 -3.55 -6.03
C SER A 31 -22.31 -3.57 -6.94
N LYS A 32 -22.51 -3.45 -8.26
CA LYS A 32 -21.43 -3.23 -9.24
C LYS A 32 -20.49 -2.08 -8.83
N ARG A 33 -21.04 -1.00 -8.28
CA ARG A 33 -20.26 0.14 -7.77
C ARG A 33 -19.33 -0.25 -6.61
N GLN A 34 -19.73 -1.20 -5.77
CA GLN A 34 -18.87 -1.73 -4.71
C GLN A 34 -17.74 -2.59 -5.27
N VAL A 35 -18.04 -3.43 -6.27
CA VAL A 35 -17.04 -4.25 -6.98
C VAL A 35 -15.99 -3.37 -7.64
N GLU A 36 -16.40 -2.30 -8.32
CA GLU A 36 -15.48 -1.33 -8.95
C GLU A 36 -14.60 -0.61 -7.92
N ARG A 37 -15.16 -0.20 -6.78
CA ARG A 37 -14.39 0.41 -5.69
C ARG A 37 -13.34 -0.55 -5.10
N ILE A 38 -13.66 -1.83 -4.97
CA ILE A 38 -12.73 -2.85 -4.48
C ILE A 38 -11.62 -3.05 -5.51
N ARG A 39 -11.97 -3.17 -6.79
CA ARG A 39 -10.99 -3.28 -7.89
C ARG A 39 -10.03 -2.10 -7.93
N LYS A 40 -10.55 -0.87 -7.86
CA LYS A 40 -9.74 0.35 -7.91
C LYS A 40 -8.76 0.40 -6.75
N ARG A 41 -9.22 0.15 -5.51
CA ARG A 41 -8.34 0.13 -4.33
C ARG A 41 -7.27 -0.95 -4.40
N TYR A 42 -7.62 -2.12 -4.92
CA TYR A 42 -6.64 -3.19 -5.12
C TYR A 42 -5.59 -2.82 -6.17
N GLN A 43 -5.95 -2.13 -7.25
CA GLN A 43 -4.98 -1.62 -8.23
C GLN A 43 -4.06 -0.54 -7.65
N GLU A 44 -4.58 0.33 -6.77
CA GLU A 44 -3.82 1.43 -6.17
C GLU A 44 -2.89 0.97 -5.04
N THR A 45 -3.35 0.05 -4.17
CA THR A 45 -2.66 -0.30 -2.92
C THR A 45 -2.13 -1.74 -2.91
N GLY A 46 -2.61 -2.61 -3.81
CA GLY A 46 -2.38 -4.06 -3.75
C GLY A 46 -3.12 -4.76 -2.59
N ASP A 47 -3.94 -4.03 -1.84
CA ASP A 47 -4.62 -4.51 -0.63
C ASP A 47 -6.14 -4.48 -0.81
N VAL A 48 -6.80 -5.44 -0.17
CA VAL A 48 -8.26 -5.67 -0.17
C VAL A 48 -8.89 -5.31 1.17
N HIS A 49 -8.08 -5.08 2.19
CA HIS A 49 -8.55 -4.65 3.50
C HIS A 49 -8.95 -3.18 3.45
N ASP A 50 -10.09 -2.84 4.06
CA ASP A 50 -10.38 -1.44 4.36
C ASP A 50 -9.38 -1.03 5.44
N ARG A 51 -8.25 -0.44 5.03
CA ARG A 51 -7.44 0.31 5.98
C ARG A 51 -8.34 1.42 6.54
N PRO A 52 -8.43 1.59 7.87
CA PRO A 52 -9.05 2.78 8.40
C PRO A 52 -8.33 3.97 7.77
N SER A 53 -9.09 4.87 7.15
CA SER A 53 -8.56 6.14 6.68
C SER A 53 -8.12 6.91 7.92
N VAL A 54 -6.90 6.69 8.38
CA VAL A 54 -6.22 7.56 9.32
C VAL A 54 -5.92 8.86 8.56
N ALA A 55 -6.93 9.72 8.51
CA ALA A 55 -6.70 11.14 8.27
C ALA A 55 -5.94 11.67 9.49
N GLY A 56 -4.61 11.77 9.37
CA GLY A 56 -3.76 12.43 10.36
C GLY A 56 -2.38 11.79 10.52
N ASN A 57 -1.37 12.46 9.95
CA ASN A 57 0.05 12.43 10.31
C ASN A 57 0.76 11.07 10.39
N SER A 58 1.51 10.71 9.34
CA SER A 58 2.85 10.17 9.55
C SER A 58 3.79 10.62 8.43
N LYS A 59 4.75 11.42 8.86
CA LYS A 59 5.88 11.99 8.13
C LYS A 59 6.89 10.86 7.88
N PHE A 60 6.96 10.38 6.63
CA PHE A 60 8.02 9.55 6.02
C PHE A 60 8.26 8.15 6.64
N PRO A 61 8.79 7.19 5.84
CA PRO A 61 10.24 7.16 5.64
C PRO A 61 10.63 7.33 4.17
N MET A 62 11.56 8.24 3.92
CA MET A 62 12.23 8.35 2.63
C MET A 62 12.96 7.04 2.31
N ALA A 63 12.99 6.75 1.03
CA ALA A 63 13.70 5.67 0.37
C ALA A 63 15.06 5.34 1.02
N VAL A 64 15.25 4.03 1.20
CA VAL A 64 16.57 3.41 1.32
C VAL A 64 17.45 3.90 0.16
N LYS A 65 18.61 4.47 0.48
CA LYS A 65 19.73 4.58 -0.46
C LYS A 65 20.97 4.05 0.25
N GLN A 66 21.20 2.76 0.05
CA GLN A 66 22.54 2.19 0.18
C GLN A 66 23.44 2.90 -0.83
N SER A 67 24.53 3.50 -0.37
CA SER A 67 25.67 3.88 -1.21
C SER A 67 26.92 3.81 -0.35
N SER A 68 27.50 2.62 -0.38
CA SER A 68 28.86 2.28 0.00
C SER A 68 29.87 2.91 -0.97
N SER A 69 30.81 3.69 -0.44
CA SER A 69 32.14 4.02 -1.01
C SER A 69 32.66 5.19 -0.16
N GLY A 70 33.76 5.15 0.58
CA GLY A 70 35.03 4.46 0.38
C GLY A 70 36.09 5.50 0.73
N GLU A 71 37.05 5.14 1.61
CA GLU A 71 38.34 5.84 1.81
C GLU A 71 38.26 7.32 2.32
N GLN A 72 39.19 7.94 3.03
CA GLN A 72 40.60 7.70 3.32
C GLN A 72 40.98 8.57 4.54
N SER A 73 41.90 8.05 5.35
CA SER A 73 42.93 8.73 6.15
C SER A 73 42.99 10.28 6.24
N GLY A 74 43.32 10.81 7.43
CA GLY A 74 44.24 11.96 7.51
C GLY A 74 44.04 12.96 8.65
N ARG A 75 44.86 12.81 9.70
CA ARG A 75 45.60 13.86 10.45
C ARG A 75 44.93 15.23 10.64
N TYR A 76 44.70 15.58 11.91
CA TYR A 76 45.02 16.92 12.42
C TYR A 76 45.40 16.85 13.91
N SER A 77 46.70 16.93 14.16
CA SER A 77 47.27 17.42 15.40
C SER A 77 47.09 18.94 15.44
N ALA A 78 46.45 19.48 16.47
CA ALA A 78 46.51 20.90 16.78
C ALA A 78 46.69 21.07 18.29
N SER A 79 47.89 21.57 18.64
CA SER A 79 48.36 21.87 19.99
C SER A 79 47.46 22.88 20.71
N PRO A 80 47.36 22.82 22.05
CA PRO A 80 46.80 23.92 22.83
C PRO A 80 47.79 25.08 22.87
N ARG A 81 47.33 26.29 22.55
CA ARG A 81 48.10 27.52 22.72
C ARG A 81 47.72 28.16 24.05
N SER A 82 48.77 28.61 24.74
CA SER A 82 48.93 29.13 26.10
C SER A 82 47.81 29.97 26.70
#